data_AF-A0A6S7C9T5-F1
#
_entry.id   AF-A0A6S7C9T5-F1
#
_cell.length_a   1.000
_cell.length_b   1.000
_cell.length_c   1.000
_cell.angle_alpha   90.00
_cell.angle_beta   90.00
_cell.angle_gamma   90.00
#
_symmetry.space_group_name_H-M   'P 1'
#
loop_
_entity.id
_entity.type
_entity.pdbx_description
1 polymer ?
#
loop_
_entity_poly.entity_id
_entity_poly.type
_entity_poly.pdbx_seq_one_letter_code
_entity_poly.pdbx_strand_id
1 'polypeptide(L)'
;MTAAALLDTSFLISLVDAARPNHETASKYFRQMLDESLPIYFSAVVAAEFGIKQPIADLPLQKFRHLPFNIPHGQRAAQLWNALGPRDDDAPRPVARDDIKLIAQACHEQIPFILTEHASSLHKYCGRLREAGTCQVRSIVLSSGHDPSAFRLDGQQGFDLEV
;
A
#
# COMPACT_ATOMS: atom_id res chain seq x y z
N MET A 1 -16.76 4.14 6.52
CA MET A 1 -15.66 3.80 5.59
C MET A 1 -15.82 2.34 5.21
N THR A 2 -15.62 2.00 3.95
CA THR A 2 -15.56 0.60 3.48
C THR A 2 -14.09 0.18 3.40
N ALA A 3 -13.78 -1.07 3.71
CA ALA A 3 -12.42 -1.59 3.52
C ALA A 3 -12.05 -1.53 2.02
N ALA A 4 -10.83 -1.08 1.73
CA ALA A 4 -10.28 -0.95 0.39
C ALA A 4 -8.76 -0.87 0.48
N ALA A 5 -8.07 -1.29 -0.58
CA ALA A 5 -6.63 -1.40 -0.58
C ALA A 5 -6.00 -0.71 -1.79
N LEU A 6 -4.88 -0.03 -1.57
CA LEU A 6 -3.97 0.46 -2.62
C LEU A 6 -2.74 -0.46 -2.66
N LEU A 7 -2.32 -0.86 -3.85
CA LEU A 7 -1.18 -1.76 -4.01
C LEU A 7 0.11 -0.97 -4.23
N ASP A 8 1.15 -1.25 -3.44
CA ASP A 8 2.52 -0.77 -3.68
C ASP A 8 3.23 -1.60 -4.76
N THR A 9 4.28 -1.04 -5.37
CA THR A 9 5.12 -1.69 -6.37
C THR A 9 5.75 -2.98 -5.83
N SER A 10 6.26 -2.95 -4.59
CA SER A 10 6.90 -4.13 -3.97
C SER A 10 5.92 -5.29 -3.74
N PHE A 11 4.68 -4.99 -3.37
CA PHE A 11 3.60 -5.97 -3.27
C PHE A 11 3.31 -6.61 -4.63
N LEU A 12 3.14 -5.79 -5.68
CA LEU A 12 2.84 -6.28 -7.03
C LEU A 12 3.94 -7.17 -7.59
N ILE A 13 5.21 -6.80 -7.39
CA ILE A 13 6.34 -7.66 -7.78
C ILE A 13 6.27 -8.99 -7.04
N SER A 14 5.99 -8.98 -5.72
CA SER A 14 5.84 -10.22 -4.95
C SER A 14 4.66 -11.06 -5.41
N LEU A 15 3.57 -10.43 -5.85
CA LEU A 15 2.39 -11.13 -6.36
C LEU A 15 2.67 -11.89 -7.66
N VAL A 16 3.47 -11.33 -8.58
CA VAL A 16 3.70 -11.94 -9.90
C VAL A 16 4.95 -12.80 -9.99
N ASP A 17 5.96 -12.55 -9.15
CA ASP A 17 7.22 -13.31 -9.15
C ASP A 17 7.19 -14.42 -8.09
N ALA A 18 6.98 -15.66 -8.55
CA ALA A 18 6.92 -16.85 -7.70
C ALA A 18 8.24 -17.17 -6.97
N ALA A 19 9.37 -16.59 -7.40
CA ALA A 19 10.66 -16.77 -6.73
C ALA A 19 10.82 -15.84 -5.52
N ARG A 20 9.95 -14.85 -5.33
CA ARG A 20 10.02 -13.92 -4.19
C ARG A 20 9.62 -14.63 -2.90
N PRO A 21 10.34 -14.40 -1.78
CA PRO A 21 10.04 -15.05 -0.50
C PRO A 21 8.60 -14.83 -0.01
N ASN A 22 8.03 -13.66 -0.33
CA ASN A 22 6.69 -13.26 0.12
C ASN A 22 5.58 -13.54 -0.89
N HIS A 23 5.84 -14.32 -1.95
CA HIS A 23 4.87 -14.60 -3.01
C HIS A 23 3.60 -15.28 -2.49
N GLU A 24 3.74 -16.28 -1.61
CA GLU A 24 2.57 -16.95 -1.04
C GLU A 24 1.72 -16.00 -0.20
N THR A 25 2.35 -15.16 0.63
CA THR A 25 1.66 -14.16 1.45
C THR A 25 0.94 -13.13 0.59
N ALA A 26 1.59 -12.63 -0.47
CA ALA A 26 0.96 -11.72 -1.44
C ALA A 26 -0.27 -12.37 -2.09
N SER A 27 -0.15 -13.63 -2.49
CA SER A 27 -1.22 -14.41 -3.10
C SER A 27 -2.40 -14.62 -2.15
N LYS A 28 -2.14 -14.89 -0.86
CA LYS A 28 -3.19 -15.05 0.17
C LYS A 28 -3.97 -13.75 0.36
N TYR A 29 -3.30 -12.61 0.54
CA TYR A 29 -3.97 -11.31 0.64
C TYR A 29 -4.71 -10.93 -0.63
N PHE A 30 -4.15 -11.22 -1.81
CA PHE A 30 -4.83 -10.96 -3.08
C PHE A 30 -6.13 -11.77 -3.21
N ARG A 31 -6.09 -13.08 -2.88
CA ARG A 31 -7.30 -13.92 -2.85
C ARG A 31 -8.32 -13.39 -1.84
N GLN A 32 -7.89 -13.06 -0.63
CA GLN A 32 -8.76 -12.49 0.39
C GLN A 32 -9.49 -11.22 -0.11
N MET A 33 -8.76 -10.28 -0.72
CA MET A 33 -9.38 -9.07 -1.28
C MET A 33 -10.42 -9.40 -2.37
N LEU A 34 -10.23 -10.45 -3.16
CA LEU A 34 -11.21 -10.89 -4.15
C LEU A 34 -12.42 -11.56 -3.49
N ASP A 35 -12.20 -12.47 -2.54
CA ASP A 35 -13.24 -13.25 -1.88
C ASP A 35 -14.18 -12.35 -1.06
N GLU A 36 -13.63 -11.36 -0.38
CA GLU A 36 -14.37 -10.35 0.38
C GLU A 36 -14.86 -9.18 -0.48
N SER A 37 -14.61 -9.20 -1.80
CA SER A 37 -15.00 -8.14 -2.75
C SER A 37 -14.48 -6.74 -2.39
N LEU A 38 -13.27 -6.66 -1.83
CA LEU A 38 -12.62 -5.38 -1.52
C LEU A 38 -12.25 -4.64 -2.81
N PRO A 39 -12.51 -3.34 -2.89
CA PRO A 39 -11.91 -2.48 -3.90
C PRO A 39 -10.37 -2.53 -3.84
N ILE A 40 -9.76 -2.96 -4.94
CA ILE A 40 -8.30 -3.00 -5.11
C ILE A 40 -7.89 -1.88 -6.06
N TYR A 41 -7.09 -0.94 -5.59
CA TYR A 41 -6.66 0.23 -6.35
C TYR A 41 -5.24 0.09 -6.88
N PHE A 42 -5.04 0.49 -8.13
CA PHE A 42 -3.76 0.51 -8.82
C PHE A 42 -3.38 1.94 -9.19
N SER A 43 -2.35 2.47 -8.54
CA SER A 43 -1.90 3.85 -8.74
C SER A 43 -1.13 4.04 -10.05
N ALA A 44 -1.34 5.18 -10.71
CA ALA A 44 -0.50 5.63 -11.83
C ALA A 44 0.99 5.82 -11.43
N VAL A 45 1.29 6.13 -10.16
CA VAL A 45 2.66 6.21 -9.64
C VAL A 45 3.30 4.82 -9.63
N VAL A 46 2.56 3.83 -9.12
CA VAL A 46 2.99 2.42 -9.08
C VAL A 46 3.11 1.86 -10.49
N ALA A 47 2.20 2.20 -11.39
CA ALA A 47 2.29 1.82 -12.80
C ALA A 47 3.59 2.31 -13.44
N ALA A 48 4.02 3.55 -13.13
CA ALA A 48 5.26 4.11 -13.64
C ALA A 48 6.50 3.38 -13.07
N GLU A 49 6.52 3.05 -11.78
CA GLU A 49 7.62 2.32 -11.16
C GLU A 49 7.70 0.86 -11.61
N PHE A 50 6.58 0.16 -11.61
CA PHE A 50 6.50 -1.25 -12.01
C PHE A 50 6.94 -1.42 -13.47
N GLY A 51 6.48 -0.50 -14.34
CA GLY A 51 6.82 -0.46 -15.77
C GLY A 51 8.31 -0.34 -16.10
N ILE A 52 9.15 0.09 -15.14
CA ILE A 52 10.61 0.12 -15.33
C ILE A 52 11.20 -1.30 -15.34
N LYS A 53 10.63 -2.21 -14.53
CA LYS A 53 11.14 -3.58 -14.37
C LYS A 53 10.47 -4.56 -15.33
N GLN A 54 9.15 -4.44 -15.51
CA GLN A 54 8.38 -5.34 -16.35
C GLN A 54 7.07 -4.70 -16.84
N PRO A 55 6.45 -5.23 -17.91
CA PRO A 55 5.20 -4.68 -18.44
C PRO A 55 4.05 -4.76 -17.43
N ILE A 56 3.27 -3.67 -17.30
CA ILE A 56 2.04 -3.67 -16.49
C ILE A 56 0.98 -4.65 -17.00
N ALA A 57 1.11 -5.13 -18.25
CA ALA A 57 0.22 -6.13 -18.84
C ALA A 57 0.37 -7.52 -18.18
N ASP A 58 1.44 -7.75 -17.42
CA ASP A 58 1.61 -8.97 -16.61
C ASP A 58 0.70 -8.99 -15.39
N LEU A 59 0.08 -7.86 -15.04
CA LEU A 59 -0.82 -7.73 -13.91
C LEU A 59 -2.26 -8.08 -14.31
N PRO A 60 -3.09 -8.58 -13.36
CA PRO A 60 -4.52 -8.80 -13.59
C PRO A 60 -5.30 -7.47 -13.56
N LEU A 61 -4.99 -6.54 -14.47
CA LEU A 61 -5.48 -5.15 -14.47
C LEU A 61 -7.00 -5.02 -14.39
N GLN A 62 -7.74 -5.96 -14.98
CA GLN A 62 -9.21 -6.05 -14.91
C GLN A 62 -9.77 -6.25 -13.49
N LYS A 63 -8.93 -6.66 -12.53
CA LYS A 63 -9.28 -6.79 -11.11
C LYS A 63 -9.03 -5.50 -10.33
N PHE A 64 -8.40 -4.50 -10.94
CA PHE A 64 -7.99 -3.26 -10.28
C PHE A 64 -8.86 -2.07 -10.70
N ARG A 65 -9.05 -1.15 -9.77
CA ARG A 65 -9.54 0.20 -10.02
C ARG A 65 -8.34 1.10 -10.28
N HIS A 66 -8.24 1.65 -11.50
CA HIS A 66 -7.14 2.55 -11.85
C HIS A 66 -7.27 3.89 -11.12
N LEU A 67 -6.18 4.35 -10.51
CA LEU A 67 -6.15 5.58 -9.74
C LEU A 67 -5.14 6.58 -10.33
N PRO A 68 -5.58 7.64 -11.03
CA PRO A 68 -4.70 8.66 -11.55
C PRO A 68 -4.04 9.48 -10.43
N PHE A 69 -2.90 10.10 -10.73
CA PHE A 69 -2.29 11.11 -9.86
C PHE A 69 -2.61 12.51 -10.40
N ASN A 70 -3.39 13.30 -9.66
CA ASN A 70 -3.90 14.60 -10.10
C ASN A 70 -3.47 15.73 -9.14
N ILE A 71 -3.92 16.96 -9.39
CA ILE A 71 -3.54 18.14 -8.59
C ILE A 71 -3.93 18.00 -7.11
N PRO A 72 -5.16 17.60 -6.74
CA PRO A 72 -5.51 17.31 -5.35
C PRO A 72 -4.57 16.31 -4.66
N HIS A 73 -4.17 15.23 -5.35
CA HIS A 73 -3.19 14.28 -4.83
C HIS A 73 -1.83 14.95 -4.58
N GLY A 74 -1.38 15.80 -5.50
CA GLY A 74 -0.16 16.59 -5.34
C GLY A 74 -0.19 17.55 -4.15
N GLN A 75 -1.30 18.26 -3.95
CA GLN A 75 -1.49 19.13 -2.79
C GLN A 75 -1.49 18.32 -1.49
N ARG A 76 -2.16 17.17 -1.48
CA ARG A 76 -2.18 16.29 -0.31
C ARG A 76 -0.78 15.75 0.00
N ALA A 77 -0.01 15.36 -1.00
CA ALA A 77 1.37 14.91 -0.84
C ALA A 77 2.26 15.99 -0.21
N ALA A 78 2.12 17.26 -0.64
CA ALA A 78 2.86 18.37 -0.05
C ALA A 78 2.50 18.58 1.44
N GLN A 79 1.22 18.49 1.80
CA GLN A 79 0.78 18.57 3.19
C GLN A 79 1.38 17.46 4.05
N LEU A 80 1.30 16.21 3.59
CA LEU A 80 1.85 15.05 4.31
C LEU A 80 3.37 15.14 4.44
N TRP A 81 4.06 15.56 3.39
CA TRP A 81 5.51 15.77 3.41
C TRP A 81 5.93 16.78 4.50
N ASN A 82 5.22 17.90 4.59
CA ASN A 82 5.50 18.92 5.60
C ASN A 82 5.15 18.44 7.02
N ALA A 83 4.10 17.63 7.17
CA ALA A 83 3.67 17.08 8.45
C ALA A 83 4.65 16.03 9.01
N LEU A 84 5.38 15.31 8.15
CA LEU A 84 6.42 14.38 8.62
C LEU A 84 7.54 15.10 9.37
N GLY A 85 7.85 16.36 9.04
CA GLY A 85 8.97 17.08 9.62
C GLY A 85 10.32 16.50 9.19
N PRO A 86 11.37 16.60 10.02
CA PRO A 86 12.69 16.05 9.70
C PRO A 86 12.63 14.54 9.43
N ARG A 87 13.37 14.10 8.41
CA ARG A 87 13.49 12.68 8.06
C ARG A 87 14.66 12.07 8.83
N ASP A 88 14.37 10.94 9.47
CA ASP A 88 15.29 10.09 10.23
C ASP A 88 15.47 8.73 9.53
N ASP A 89 14.99 8.60 8.29
CA ASP A 89 15.13 7.42 7.45
C ASP A 89 16.23 7.61 6.39
N ASP A 90 16.81 6.49 5.98
CA ASP A 90 17.87 6.43 4.96
C ASP A 90 17.32 6.38 3.52
N ALA A 91 16.01 6.55 3.32
CA ALA A 91 15.44 6.39 1.99
C ALA A 91 15.94 7.50 1.04
N PRO A 92 16.27 7.20 -0.22
CA PRO A 92 16.57 8.24 -1.18
C PRO A 92 15.38 9.21 -1.34
N ARG A 93 15.66 10.52 -1.54
CA ARG A 93 14.60 11.54 -1.71
C ARG A 93 13.56 11.19 -2.79
N PRO A 94 13.91 10.61 -3.94
CA PRO A 94 12.92 10.19 -4.93
C PRO A 94 11.97 9.12 -4.38
N VAL A 95 12.51 8.05 -3.79
CA VAL A 95 11.73 6.96 -3.16
C VAL A 95 10.76 7.50 -2.11
N ALA A 96 11.27 8.35 -1.21
CA ALA A 96 10.42 8.96 -0.17
C ALA A 96 9.29 9.83 -0.75
N ARG A 97 9.52 10.48 -1.89
CA ARG A 97 8.48 11.28 -2.56
C ARG A 97 7.40 10.40 -3.17
N ASP A 98 7.78 9.28 -3.78
CA ASP A 98 6.81 8.35 -4.38
C ASP A 98 5.98 7.63 -3.31
N ASP A 99 6.60 7.22 -2.20
CA ASP A 99 5.89 6.74 -1.00
C ASP A 99 4.85 7.77 -0.51
N ILE A 100 5.23 9.05 -0.46
CA ILE A 100 4.32 10.11 0.00
C ILE A 100 3.20 10.38 -1.00
N LYS A 101 3.44 10.23 -2.31
CA LYS A 101 2.37 10.30 -3.32
C LYS A 101 1.37 9.17 -3.14
N LEU A 102 1.84 7.95 -2.87
CA LEU A 102 1.01 6.77 -2.58
C LEU A 102 0.14 7.00 -1.34
N ILE A 103 0.75 7.44 -0.22
CA ILE A 103 0.02 7.74 1.01
C ILE A 103 -0.98 8.89 0.79
N ALA A 104 -0.60 9.90 0.00
CA ALA A 104 -1.49 11.02 -0.32
C ALA A 104 -2.71 10.58 -1.14
N GLN A 105 -2.53 9.71 -2.14
CA GLN A 105 -3.63 9.12 -2.89
C GLN A 105 -4.56 8.33 -1.98
N ALA A 106 -4.02 7.41 -1.19
CA ALA A 106 -4.81 6.62 -0.25
C ALA A 106 -5.56 7.50 0.75
N CYS A 107 -4.90 8.53 1.28
CA CYS A 107 -5.51 9.44 2.24
C CYS A 107 -6.60 10.32 1.63
N HIS A 108 -6.38 10.83 0.41
CA HIS A 108 -7.33 11.71 -0.27
C HIS A 108 -8.59 10.94 -0.70
N GLU A 109 -8.40 9.74 -1.25
CA GLU A 109 -9.46 8.86 -1.74
C GLU A 109 -10.08 7.98 -0.64
N GLN A 110 -9.70 8.19 0.61
CA GLN A 110 -10.19 7.45 1.78
C GLN A 110 -9.99 5.92 1.68
N ILE A 111 -8.88 5.50 1.06
CA ILE A 111 -8.46 4.09 0.95
C ILE A 111 -7.70 3.72 2.23
N PRO A 112 -8.25 2.87 3.12
CA PRO A 112 -7.70 2.69 4.46
C PRO A 112 -6.38 1.91 4.51
N PHE A 113 -6.08 1.11 3.48
CA PHE A 113 -4.95 0.18 3.48
C PHE A 113 -4.02 0.38 2.28
N ILE A 114 -2.71 0.27 2.52
CA ILE A 114 -1.69 0.10 1.48
C ILE A 114 -0.97 -1.23 1.72
N LEU A 115 -0.89 -2.11 0.72
CA LEU A 115 -0.10 -3.34 0.86
C LEU A 115 1.31 -3.11 0.33
N THR A 116 2.32 -3.50 1.10
CA THR A 116 3.74 -3.39 0.76
C THR A 116 4.50 -4.63 1.23
N GLU A 117 5.67 -4.92 0.63
CA GLU A 117 6.41 -6.14 0.94
C GLU A 117 7.09 -6.10 2.31
N HIS A 118 7.69 -4.97 2.68
CA HIS A 118 8.54 -4.84 3.85
C HIS A 118 8.15 -3.64 4.71
N ALA A 119 8.69 -3.57 5.94
CA ALA A 119 8.62 -2.39 6.81
C ALA A 119 9.50 -1.25 6.27
N SER A 120 9.17 -0.78 5.06
CA SER A 120 9.87 0.24 4.28
C SER A 120 9.66 1.65 4.84
N SER A 121 10.25 2.66 4.18
CA SER A 121 9.94 4.07 4.44
C SER A 121 8.43 4.35 4.39
N LEU A 122 7.69 3.74 3.46
CA LEU A 122 6.23 3.83 3.39
C LEU A 122 5.55 3.40 4.69
N HIS A 123 5.93 2.24 5.24
CA HIS A 123 5.38 1.75 6.51
C HIS A 123 5.62 2.73 7.66
N LYS A 124 6.86 3.23 7.77
CA LYS A 124 7.25 4.21 8.80
C LYS A 124 6.48 5.52 8.65
N TYR A 125 6.31 6.01 7.42
CA TYR A 125 5.56 7.23 7.14
C TYR A 125 4.07 7.09 7.46
N CYS A 126 3.45 5.97 7.12
CA CYS A 126 2.08 5.68 7.55
C CYS A 126 1.94 5.74 9.08
N GLY A 127 2.88 5.12 9.82
CA GLY A 127 2.91 5.18 11.28
C GLY A 127 2.98 6.61 11.83
N ARG A 128 4.00 7.36 11.41
CA ARG A 128 4.23 8.75 11.86
C ARG A 128 3.07 9.70 11.52
N LEU A 129 2.51 9.59 10.32
CA LEU A 129 1.38 10.43 9.90
C LEU A 129 0.09 10.10 10.66
N ARG A 130 -0.07 8.85 11.09
CA ARG A 130 -1.17 8.42 11.97
C ARG A 130 -1.00 8.96 13.38
N GLU A 131 0.20 8.86 13.95
CA GLU A 131 0.53 9.44 15.26
C GLU A 131 0.31 10.95 15.28
N ALA A 132 0.69 11.64 14.19
CA ALA A 132 0.43 13.07 14.01
C ALA A 132 -1.04 13.41 13.69
N GLY A 133 -1.94 12.42 13.61
CA GLY A 133 -3.36 12.62 13.31
C GLY A 133 -3.65 13.18 11.91
N THR A 134 -2.65 13.24 11.03
CA THR A 134 -2.76 13.89 9.72
C THR A 134 -3.33 12.94 8.68
N CYS A 135 -3.05 11.64 8.77
CA CYS A 135 -3.52 10.61 7.84
C CYS A 135 -3.84 9.32 8.62
N GLN A 136 -4.93 8.63 8.30
CA GLN A 136 -5.33 7.39 9.00
C GLN A 136 -5.00 6.11 8.22
N VAL A 137 -4.32 6.22 7.08
CA VAL A 137 -3.96 5.09 6.22
C VAL A 137 -2.99 4.15 6.93
N ARG A 138 -3.27 2.85 6.90
CA ARG A 138 -2.41 1.81 7.45
C ARG A 138 -1.73 1.04 6.33
N SER A 139 -0.46 0.71 6.52
CA SER A 139 0.23 -0.24 5.66
C SER A 139 0.06 -1.67 6.19
N ILE A 140 -0.20 -2.64 5.32
CA ILE A 140 -0.12 -4.08 5.59
C ILE A 140 1.18 -4.59 4.98
N VAL A 141 2.01 -5.26 5.78
CA VAL A 141 3.37 -5.66 5.41
C VAL A 141 3.44 -7.17 5.19
N LEU A 142 3.85 -7.61 4.00
CA LEU A 142 3.90 -9.04 3.66
C LEU A 142 4.90 -9.82 4.52
N SER A 143 6.05 -9.21 4.85
CA SER A 143 7.06 -9.88 5.69
C SER A 143 6.59 -10.15 7.13
N SER A 144 5.42 -9.62 7.53
CA SER A 144 4.78 -9.94 8.82
C SER A 144 3.86 -11.16 8.75
N GLY A 145 3.74 -11.81 7.59
CA GLY A 145 2.83 -12.92 7.38
C GLY A 145 1.42 -12.48 6.97
N HIS A 146 0.52 -13.46 6.89
CA HIS A 146 -0.88 -13.26 6.50
C HIS A 146 -1.79 -13.25 7.73
N ASP A 147 -2.48 -12.14 7.98
CA ASP A 147 -3.52 -12.02 9.01
C ASP A 147 -4.90 -11.96 8.32
N PRO A 148 -5.79 -12.96 8.51
CA PRO A 148 -7.14 -12.95 7.95
C PRO A 148 -7.98 -11.73 8.39
N SER A 149 -7.61 -11.04 9.46
CA SER A 149 -8.28 -9.83 9.95
C SER A 149 -7.61 -8.53 9.51
N ALA A 150 -6.59 -8.57 8.64
CA ALA A 150 -5.79 -7.39 8.28
C ALA A 150 -6.62 -6.22 7.72
N PHE A 151 -7.74 -6.51 7.06
CA PHE A 151 -8.63 -5.49 6.48
C PHE A 151 -9.71 -4.97 7.43
N ARG A 152 -9.70 -5.36 8.71
CA ARG A 152 -10.63 -4.81 9.70
C ARG A 152 -10.34 -3.35 10.00
N LEU A 153 -11.37 -2.51 9.89
CA LEU A 153 -11.27 -1.06 10.12
C LEU A 153 -11.06 -0.70 11.60
N ASP A 154 -11.48 -1.57 12.51
CA ASP A 154 -11.30 -1.42 13.96
C ASP A 154 -9.87 -1.72 14.43
N GLY A 155 -9.02 -2.29 13.57
CA GLY A 155 -7.62 -2.58 13.87
C GLY A 155 -7.38 -3.78 14.77
N GLN A 156 -8.40 -4.62 15.00
CA GLN A 156 -8.21 -5.89 15.69
C GLN A 156 -7.51 -6.89 14.76
N GLN A 157 -6.49 -7.57 15.29
CA GLN A 157 -5.81 -8.68 14.61
C GLN A 157 -6.54 -10.00 14.84
N GLY A 158 -6.41 -10.92 13.90
CA GLY A 158 -6.95 -12.27 14.02
C GLY A 158 -6.15 -13.08 15.02
N PHE A 159 -6.81 -13.98 15.74
CA PHE A 159 -6.10 -15.04 16.45
C PHE A 159 -5.88 -16.19 15.46
N ASP A 160 -4.63 -16.59 15.25
CA ASP A 160 -4.34 -17.88 14.62
C ASP A 160 -4.74 -18.98 15.59
N LEU A 161 -5.94 -19.54 15.38
CA LEU A 161 -6.31 -20.83 15.95
C LEU A 161 -5.64 -21.89 15.08
N GLU A 162 -4.36 -22.16 15.33
CA GLU A 162 -3.78 -23.45 14.94
C GLU A 162 -4.51 -24.53 15.75
N VAL A 163 -5.41 -25.27 15.08
CA VAL A 163 -6.00 -26.52 15.58
C VAL A 163 -5.37 -27.68 14.83
#